data_AF-A0A8T8WNV2-F1
#
_entry.id   AF-A0A8T8WNV2-F1
#
_cell.length_a   1.000
_cell.length_b   1.000
_cell.length_c   1.000
_cell.angle_alpha   90.00
_cell.angle_beta   90.00
_cell.angle_gamma   90.00
#
_symmetry.space_group_name_H-M   'P 1'
#
loop_
_entity.id
_entity.type
_entity.pdbx_description
1 polymer ?
#
loop_
_entity_poly.entity_id
_entity_poly.type
_entity_poly.pdbx_seq_one_letter_code
_entity_poly.pdbx_strand_id
1 'polypeptide(L)'
;MANVTAAEPPPGQTYDFDYSDPHLYRANVVIVALGLTLSTSCLAVRVFTKAQLLHKFGWDDGSIILAWLFALGTQACSLYGYHHGGMGLHIWNLSPEIYESYIKVVLTAAIIYVPALALAKISLIILYYRILCQERYQQWALSTLAFIVSSYSVALIFAFIFGCHPIQKAWSPALTGYCIDQYALYVATAVLNIITDVALILFPIPTVTGLNMPTIQKIGLLFMFMVGCATLVTGIIRLATLIPFLNSSDPTYSIGWPDLWINIEANFIIICPCLPFIRHLLRRYAPRLIGEHSSLARRYMQNYTYNYTRESTRARRKEGLTQLQIEIELAENGNVKIVKEIQWEVTTEVTTAVHGHGSEAEMNRHSAIFRGD
;
A
#
# COMPACT_ATOMS: atom_id res chain seq x y z
N MET A 1 7.72 -9.70 54.05
CA MET A 1 7.62 -10.95 53.27
C MET A 1 8.97 -11.14 52.63
N ALA A 2 9.64 -12.28 52.83
CA ALA A 2 10.90 -12.52 52.13
C ALA A 2 10.59 -12.54 50.64
N ASN A 3 11.12 -11.58 49.89
CA ASN A 3 10.92 -11.49 48.44
C ASN A 3 11.60 -12.70 47.82
N VAL A 4 10.82 -13.76 47.55
CA VAL A 4 11.27 -14.90 46.76
C VAL A 4 11.42 -14.38 45.33
N THR A 5 12.67 -14.20 44.90
CA THR A 5 13.00 -13.76 43.55
C THR A 5 13.10 -14.95 42.61
N ALA A 6 12.92 -14.72 41.32
CA ALA A 6 12.95 -15.78 40.30
C ALA A 6 14.36 -16.34 40.04
N ALA A 7 15.42 -15.59 40.40
CA ALA A 7 16.81 -16.02 40.31
C ALA A 7 17.70 -15.30 41.35
N GLU A 8 18.88 -15.85 41.61
CA GLU A 8 19.94 -15.19 42.39
C GLU A 8 20.77 -14.27 41.48
N PRO A 9 21.19 -13.09 41.95
CA PRO A 9 22.01 -12.17 41.16
C PRO A 9 23.45 -12.69 40.99
N PRO A 10 24.13 -12.38 39.88
CA PRO A 10 25.53 -12.73 39.70
C PRO A 10 26.45 -11.99 40.70
N PRO A 11 27.67 -12.50 40.96
CA PRO A 11 28.58 -11.94 41.97
C PRO A 11 28.88 -10.46 41.72
N GLY A 12 28.54 -9.60 42.69
CA GLY A 12 28.77 -8.16 42.63
C GLY A 12 27.57 -7.29 42.21
N GLN A 13 26.42 -7.89 41.92
CA GLN A 13 25.16 -7.16 41.72
C GLN A 13 24.22 -7.36 42.91
N THR A 14 23.54 -6.28 43.30
CA THR A 14 22.50 -6.29 44.32
C THR A 14 21.12 -6.27 43.67
N TYR A 15 20.09 -6.73 44.39
CA TYR A 15 18.71 -6.56 43.94
C TYR A 15 18.38 -5.08 43.75
N ASP A 16 17.81 -4.76 42.59
CA ASP A 16 17.34 -3.42 42.27
C ASP A 16 15.85 -3.50 41.94
N PHE A 17 15.02 -3.21 42.95
CA PHE A 17 13.57 -3.22 42.81
C PHE A 17 13.02 -1.89 42.29
N ASP A 18 13.88 -0.87 42.14
CA ASP A 18 13.49 0.34 41.44
C ASP A 18 13.51 0.03 39.94
N TYR A 19 12.37 0.24 39.28
CA TYR A 19 12.11 -0.05 37.86
C TYR A 19 12.85 0.94 36.92
N SER A 20 14.06 1.35 37.30
CA SER A 20 14.74 2.58 36.87
C SER A 20 15.56 2.49 35.58
N ASP A 21 15.31 1.52 34.69
CA ASP A 21 15.77 1.59 33.30
C ASP A 21 14.65 2.02 32.34
N PRO A 22 14.27 3.31 32.34
CA PRO A 22 13.16 3.82 31.54
C PRO A 22 13.49 3.91 30.05
N HIS A 23 14.75 3.69 29.63
CA HIS A 23 15.14 4.02 28.25
C HIS A 23 14.58 3.01 27.23
N LEU A 24 14.70 1.70 27.48
CA LEU A 24 14.12 0.69 26.57
C LEU A 24 12.59 0.71 26.60
N TYR A 25 12.00 0.91 27.77
CA TYR A 25 10.55 1.06 27.91
C TYR A 25 10.03 2.26 27.11
N ARG A 26 10.60 3.45 27.33
CA ARG A 26 10.19 4.67 26.61
C ARG A 26 10.44 4.55 25.11
N ALA A 27 11.57 3.98 24.70
CA ALA A 27 11.87 3.77 23.29
C ALA A 27 10.81 2.87 22.62
N ASN A 28 10.46 1.74 23.24
CA ASN A 28 9.44 0.83 22.70
C ASN A 28 8.06 1.49 22.62
N VAL A 29 7.63 2.21 23.67
CA VAL A 29 6.33 2.91 23.65
C VAL A 29 6.28 3.96 22.53
N VAL A 30 7.35 4.74 22.35
CA VAL A 30 7.44 5.76 21.29
C VAL A 30 7.43 5.11 19.91
N ILE A 31 8.18 4.03 19.70
CA ILE A 31 8.22 3.29 18.43
C ILE A 31 6.87 2.67 18.11
N VAL A 32 6.20 2.05 19.08
CA VAL A 32 4.86 1.48 18.90
C VAL A 32 3.88 2.59 18.54
N ALA A 33 3.86 3.71 19.28
CA ALA A 33 2.93 4.81 19.00
C ALA A 33 3.16 5.45 17.61
N LEU A 34 4.40 5.81 17.28
CA LEU A 34 4.75 6.43 15.99
C LEU A 34 4.59 5.43 14.82
N GLY A 35 5.04 4.20 15.01
CA GLY A 35 4.96 3.15 14.01
C GLY A 35 3.53 2.77 13.70
N LEU A 36 2.69 2.59 14.74
CA LEU A 36 1.29 2.23 14.57
C LEU A 36 0.49 3.36 13.92
N THR A 37 0.70 4.61 14.33
CA THR A 37 0.04 5.76 13.69
C THR A 37 0.42 5.90 12.22
N LEU A 38 1.68 5.67 11.86
CA LEU A 38 2.13 5.70 10.48
C LEU A 38 1.57 4.52 9.66
N SER A 39 1.63 3.30 10.19
CA SER A 39 1.16 2.08 9.49
C SER A 39 -0.35 2.09 9.30
N THR A 40 -1.12 2.50 10.32
CA THR A 40 -2.57 2.68 10.23
C THR A 40 -2.95 3.75 9.22
N SER A 41 -2.24 4.89 9.19
CA SER A 41 -2.48 5.95 8.21
C SER A 41 -2.23 5.45 6.78
N CYS A 42 -1.13 4.71 6.56
CA CYS A 42 -0.83 4.09 5.27
C CYS A 42 -1.92 3.10 4.83
N LEU A 43 -2.38 2.26 5.75
CA LEU A 43 -3.45 1.29 5.50
C LEU A 43 -4.78 1.99 5.20
N ALA A 44 -5.13 3.04 5.95
CA ALA A 44 -6.33 3.82 5.73
C ALA A 44 -6.33 4.46 4.34
N VAL A 45 -5.21 5.04 3.91
CA VAL A 45 -5.03 5.57 2.55
C VAL A 45 -5.25 4.49 1.49
N ARG A 46 -4.70 3.30 1.70
CA ARG A 46 -4.88 2.16 0.79
C ARG A 46 -6.36 1.76 0.71
N VAL A 47 -7.01 1.55 1.85
CA VAL A 47 -8.43 1.15 1.92
C VAL A 47 -9.32 2.21 1.27
N PHE A 48 -9.10 3.50 1.57
CA PHE A 48 -9.83 4.60 0.97
C PHE A 48 -9.67 4.63 -0.55
N THR A 49 -8.43 4.51 -1.04
CA THR A 49 -8.13 4.50 -2.49
C THR A 49 -8.81 3.32 -3.18
N LYS A 50 -8.83 2.15 -2.55
CA LYS A 50 -9.45 0.94 -3.12
C LYS A 50 -10.96 0.99 -3.11
N ALA A 51 -11.56 1.44 -2.01
CA ALA A 51 -13.00 1.50 -1.82
C ALA A 51 -13.62 2.60 -2.70
N GLN A 52 -13.08 3.82 -2.64
CA GLN A 52 -13.71 5.00 -3.25
C GLN A 52 -13.21 5.29 -4.67
N LEU A 53 -11.98 4.90 -5.00
CA LEU A 53 -11.38 5.25 -6.29
C LEU A 53 -11.42 4.11 -7.30
N LEU A 54 -10.97 2.94 -6.86
CA LEU A 54 -10.79 1.77 -7.73
C LEU A 54 -12.01 0.85 -7.74
N HIS A 55 -12.91 0.96 -6.75
CA HIS A 55 -14.10 0.12 -6.56
C HIS A 55 -13.85 -1.39 -6.73
N LYS A 56 -12.64 -1.84 -6.34
CA LYS A 56 -12.17 -3.21 -6.53
C LYS A 56 -11.42 -3.68 -5.28
N PHE A 57 -12.18 -4.11 -4.29
CA PHE A 57 -11.64 -4.80 -3.12
C PHE A 57 -11.17 -6.19 -3.52
N GLY A 58 -9.90 -6.49 -3.27
CA GLY A 58 -9.32 -7.80 -3.58
C GLY A 58 -8.94 -8.57 -2.31
N TRP A 59 -8.62 -9.85 -2.47
CA TRP A 59 -8.12 -10.71 -1.39
C TRP A 59 -6.87 -10.17 -0.70
N ASP A 60 -6.02 -9.46 -1.44
CA ASP A 60 -4.87 -8.70 -0.92
C ASP A 60 -5.26 -7.66 0.14
N ASP A 61 -6.37 -6.95 -0.06
CA ASP A 61 -6.82 -5.93 0.88
C ASP A 61 -7.36 -6.56 2.19
N GLY A 62 -7.98 -7.74 2.10
CA GLY A 62 -8.38 -8.51 3.28
C GLY A 62 -7.20 -9.07 4.06
N SER A 63 -6.20 -9.63 3.36
CA SER A 63 -5.02 -10.21 4.02
C SER A 63 -4.16 -9.15 4.71
N ILE A 64 -4.01 -7.95 4.15
CA ILE A 64 -3.26 -6.87 4.80
C ILE A 64 -3.98 -6.28 6.02
N ILE A 65 -5.31 -6.18 5.99
CA ILE A 65 -6.10 -5.75 7.16
C ILE A 65 -5.95 -6.79 8.27
N LEU A 66 -6.03 -8.08 7.94
CA LEU A 66 -5.84 -9.13 8.93
C LEU A 66 -4.41 -9.16 9.47
N ALA A 67 -3.40 -8.97 8.61
CA ALA A 67 -2.01 -8.82 9.03
C ALA A 67 -1.82 -7.66 10.01
N TRP A 68 -2.47 -6.52 9.74
CA TRP A 68 -2.43 -5.35 10.63
C TRP A 68 -3.08 -5.64 11.99
N LEU A 69 -4.19 -6.39 12.04
CA LEU A 69 -4.82 -6.81 13.30
C LEU A 69 -3.89 -7.71 14.13
N PHE A 70 -3.22 -8.67 13.51
CA PHE A 70 -2.23 -9.49 14.20
C PHE A 70 -1.01 -8.67 14.66
N ALA A 71 -0.50 -7.75 13.82
CA ALA A 71 0.59 -6.85 14.21
C ALA A 71 0.21 -5.95 15.40
N LEU A 72 -1.02 -5.43 15.43
CA LEU A 72 -1.57 -4.69 16.56
C LEU A 72 -1.62 -5.57 17.82
N GLY A 73 -2.04 -6.83 17.68
CA GLY A 73 -2.03 -7.81 18.76
C GLY A 73 -0.64 -8.07 19.34
N THR A 74 0.38 -8.22 18.48
CA THR A 74 1.79 -8.37 18.92
C THR A 74 2.26 -7.15 19.69
N GLN A 75 2.03 -5.94 19.16
CA GLN A 75 2.42 -4.68 19.81
C GLN A 75 1.71 -4.49 21.16
N ALA A 76 0.42 -4.86 21.24
CA ALA A 76 -0.35 -4.85 22.48
C ALA A 76 0.21 -5.83 23.52
N CYS A 77 0.63 -7.04 23.09
CA CYS A 77 1.31 -8.00 23.97
C CYS A 77 2.63 -7.44 24.49
N SER A 78 3.46 -6.81 23.64
CA SER A 78 4.71 -6.18 24.07
C SER A 78 4.46 -5.10 25.12
N LEU A 79 3.50 -4.18 24.89
CA LEU A 79 3.14 -3.14 25.87
C LEU A 79 2.64 -3.72 27.19
N TYR A 80 1.80 -4.76 27.14
CA TYR A 80 1.35 -5.47 28.33
C TYR A 80 2.52 -6.11 29.08
N GLY A 81 3.47 -6.70 28.35
CA GLY A 81 4.69 -7.30 28.89
C GLY A 81 5.58 -6.33 29.65
N TYR A 82 5.76 -5.10 29.15
CA TYR A 82 6.50 -4.07 29.88
C TYR A 82 5.76 -3.58 31.14
N HIS A 83 4.44 -3.44 31.08
CA HIS A 83 3.67 -2.86 32.19
C HIS A 83 3.35 -3.87 33.30
N HIS A 84 3.13 -5.14 32.95
CA HIS A 84 2.66 -6.18 33.89
C HIS A 84 3.53 -7.43 33.91
N GLY A 85 4.29 -7.70 32.84
CA GLY A 85 5.13 -8.90 32.71
C GLY A 85 6.59 -8.69 33.09
N GLY A 86 7.00 -7.50 33.53
CA GLY A 86 8.38 -7.19 33.91
C GLY A 86 9.41 -7.38 32.79
N MET A 87 9.01 -7.20 31.52
CA MET A 87 9.96 -7.10 30.41
C MET A 87 10.88 -5.89 30.60
N GLY A 88 12.17 -6.06 30.30
CA GLY A 88 13.18 -5.02 30.48
C GLY A 88 13.73 -4.92 31.91
N LEU A 89 13.36 -5.85 32.80
CA LEU A 89 13.91 -5.96 34.15
C LEU A 89 14.79 -7.22 34.26
N HIS A 90 15.81 -7.13 35.10
CA HIS A 90 16.67 -8.26 35.41
C HIS A 90 15.91 -9.39 36.11
N ILE A 91 16.15 -10.65 35.70
CA ILE A 91 15.42 -11.83 36.19
C ILE A 91 15.42 -11.98 37.72
N TRP A 92 16.52 -11.61 38.39
CA TRP A 92 16.63 -11.67 39.85
C TRP A 92 15.80 -10.61 40.59
N ASN A 93 15.23 -9.62 39.90
CA ASN A 93 14.34 -8.62 40.48
C ASN A 93 12.85 -8.99 40.33
N LEU A 94 12.54 -10.08 39.63
CA LEU A 94 11.16 -10.53 39.38
C LEU A 94 10.68 -11.53 40.44
N SER A 95 9.39 -11.48 40.77
CA SER A 95 8.73 -12.56 41.49
C SER A 95 8.39 -13.72 40.55
N PRO A 96 8.31 -14.97 41.03
CA PRO A 96 7.92 -16.13 40.22
C PRO A 96 6.60 -15.96 39.46
N GLU A 97 5.63 -15.26 40.07
CA GLU A 97 4.31 -14.99 39.48
C GLU A 97 4.39 -14.05 38.27
N ILE A 98 5.23 -13.00 38.37
CA ILE A 98 5.45 -12.07 37.26
C ILE A 98 6.27 -12.77 36.17
N TYR A 99 7.22 -13.62 36.54
CA TYR A 99 8.00 -14.40 35.59
C TYR A 99 7.14 -15.41 34.79
N GLU A 100 6.17 -16.06 35.42
CA GLU A 100 5.20 -16.88 34.68
C GLU A 100 4.38 -16.03 33.70
N SER A 101 3.97 -14.83 34.11
CA SER A 101 3.25 -13.89 33.24
C SER A 101 4.12 -13.44 32.06
N TYR A 102 5.41 -13.17 32.28
CA TYR A 102 6.39 -12.87 31.24
C TYR A 102 6.42 -13.96 30.16
N ILE A 103 6.60 -15.23 30.55
CA ILE A 103 6.70 -16.35 29.61
C ILE A 103 5.42 -16.46 28.77
N LYS A 104 4.25 -16.33 29.40
CA LYS A 104 2.95 -16.36 28.69
C LYS A 104 2.84 -15.25 27.65
N VAL A 105 3.26 -14.03 27.98
CA VAL A 105 3.20 -12.89 27.07
C VAL A 105 4.15 -13.07 25.90
N VAL A 106 5.39 -13.49 26.13
CA VAL A 106 6.39 -13.74 25.07
C VAL A 106 5.91 -14.84 24.12
N LEU A 107 5.41 -15.95 24.66
CA LEU A 107 4.87 -17.05 23.85
C LEU A 107 3.66 -16.60 23.03
N THR A 108 2.74 -15.86 23.64
CA THR A 108 1.55 -15.33 22.96
C THR A 108 1.94 -14.35 21.86
N ALA A 109 2.88 -13.45 22.11
CA ALA A 109 3.40 -12.51 21.13
C ALA A 109 4.02 -13.24 19.93
N ALA A 110 4.82 -14.30 20.17
CA ALA A 110 5.40 -15.12 19.10
C ALA A 110 4.33 -15.81 18.22
N ILE A 111 3.31 -16.41 18.84
CA ILE A 111 2.20 -17.09 18.14
C ILE A 111 1.41 -16.11 17.26
N ILE A 112 1.16 -14.90 17.74
CA ILE A 112 0.41 -13.86 17.02
C ILE A 112 1.27 -13.19 15.92
N TYR A 113 2.59 -13.12 16.14
CA TYR A 113 3.50 -12.45 15.23
C TYR A 113 3.75 -13.22 13.92
N VAL A 114 3.86 -14.55 13.99
CA VAL A 114 4.03 -15.40 12.79
C VAL A 114 2.94 -15.18 11.73
N PRO A 115 1.62 -15.23 12.05
CA PRO A 115 0.58 -14.96 11.06
C PRO A 115 0.58 -13.52 10.57
N ALA A 116 0.98 -12.53 11.40
CA ALA A 116 1.12 -11.14 10.95
C ALA A 116 2.09 -11.03 9.75
N LEU A 117 3.26 -11.65 9.88
CA LEU A 117 4.27 -11.70 8.81
C LEU A 117 3.78 -12.45 7.58
N ALA A 118 3.20 -13.64 7.80
CA ALA A 118 2.72 -14.48 6.70
C ALA A 118 1.67 -13.76 5.86
N LEU A 119 0.66 -13.15 6.50
CA LEU A 119 -0.43 -12.46 5.82
C LEU A 119 0.05 -11.19 5.09
N ALA A 120 0.99 -10.45 5.69
CA ALA A 120 1.60 -9.29 5.03
C ALA A 120 2.37 -9.71 3.76
N LYS A 121 3.13 -10.81 3.83
CA LYS A 121 3.83 -11.38 2.66
C LYS A 121 2.86 -11.87 1.61
N ILE A 122 1.77 -12.53 2.00
CA ILE A 122 0.73 -12.99 1.07
C ILE A 122 0.06 -11.79 0.38
N SER A 123 -0.26 -10.72 1.10
CA SER A 123 -0.74 -9.45 0.50
C SER A 123 0.23 -8.93 -0.55
N LEU A 124 1.52 -8.85 -0.22
CA LEU A 124 2.56 -8.39 -1.15
C LEU A 124 2.68 -9.30 -2.38
N ILE A 125 2.61 -10.63 -2.20
CA ILE A 125 2.66 -11.59 -3.30
C ILE A 125 1.46 -11.42 -4.23
N ILE A 126 0.25 -11.26 -3.70
CA ILE A 126 -0.96 -11.03 -4.51
C ILE A 126 -0.84 -9.70 -5.27
N LEU A 127 -0.27 -8.67 -4.64
CA LEU A 127 0.00 -7.38 -5.27
C LEU A 127 0.98 -7.52 -6.44
N TYR A 128 2.07 -8.26 -6.26
CA TYR A 128 3.03 -8.58 -7.32
C TYR A 128 2.41 -9.43 -8.42
N TYR A 129 1.58 -10.41 -8.06
CA TYR A 129 0.85 -11.22 -9.03
C TYR A 129 -0.02 -10.35 -9.94
N ARG A 130 -0.70 -9.34 -9.38
CA ARG A 130 -1.56 -8.45 -10.14
C ARG A 130 -0.82 -7.44 -11.01
N ILE A 131 0.36 -6.98 -10.59
CA ILE A 131 1.10 -5.90 -11.28
C ILE A 131 2.11 -6.46 -12.28
N LEU A 132 2.80 -7.54 -11.93
CA LEU A 132 4.01 -7.99 -12.63
C LEU A 132 3.80 -9.26 -13.46
N CYS A 133 2.80 -10.10 -13.14
CA CYS A 133 2.59 -11.34 -13.89
C CYS A 133 1.90 -11.09 -15.22
N GLN A 134 2.67 -11.16 -16.30
CA GLN A 134 2.17 -11.30 -17.66
C GLN A 134 2.35 -12.73 -18.17
N GLU A 135 3.42 -13.38 -17.73
CA GLU A 135 3.84 -14.70 -18.19
C GLU A 135 3.51 -15.80 -17.18
N ARG A 136 3.24 -17.02 -17.67
CA ARG A 136 2.88 -18.15 -16.79
C ARG A 136 4.00 -18.49 -15.80
N TYR A 137 5.27 -18.41 -16.18
CA TYR A 137 6.37 -18.74 -15.28
C TYR A 137 6.39 -17.84 -14.03
N GLN A 138 6.02 -16.56 -14.17
CA GLN A 138 5.92 -15.61 -13.07
C GLN A 138 4.78 -15.97 -12.12
N GLN A 139 3.65 -16.40 -12.69
CA GLN A 139 2.48 -16.85 -11.92
C GLN A 139 2.81 -18.10 -11.09
N TRP A 140 3.49 -19.09 -11.70
CA TRP A 140 3.94 -20.29 -11.00
C TRP A 140 4.95 -19.95 -9.89
N ALA A 141 5.94 -19.11 -10.17
CA ALA A 141 6.94 -18.71 -9.18
C ALA A 141 6.33 -18.02 -7.94
N LEU A 142 5.43 -17.05 -8.12
CA LEU A 142 4.75 -16.39 -7.00
C LEU A 142 3.80 -17.32 -6.25
N SER A 143 3.09 -18.19 -6.97
CA SER A 143 2.17 -19.16 -6.34
C SER A 143 2.94 -20.16 -5.47
N THR A 144 4.08 -20.65 -5.97
CA THR A 144 5.00 -21.50 -5.19
C THR A 144 5.55 -20.76 -3.97
N LEU A 145 5.93 -19.49 -4.11
CA LEU A 145 6.40 -18.68 -2.99
C LEU A 145 5.31 -18.47 -1.93
N ALA A 146 4.07 -18.19 -2.34
CA ALA A 146 2.93 -18.09 -1.42
C ALA A 146 2.66 -19.41 -0.68
N PHE A 147 2.79 -20.54 -1.37
CA PHE A 147 2.66 -21.87 -0.79
C PHE A 147 3.77 -22.14 0.24
N ILE A 148 5.02 -21.80 -0.08
CA ILE A 148 6.15 -21.93 0.86
C ILE A 148 5.89 -21.07 2.10
N VAL A 149 5.53 -19.79 1.93
CA VAL A 149 5.25 -18.87 3.04
C VAL A 149 4.15 -19.40 3.95
N SER A 150 3.04 -19.86 3.36
CA SER A 150 1.90 -20.36 4.11
C SER A 150 2.24 -21.66 4.85
N SER A 151 2.94 -22.58 4.19
CA SER A 151 3.24 -23.91 4.75
C SER A 151 4.18 -23.83 5.96
N TYR A 152 5.29 -23.08 5.88
CA TYR A 152 6.18 -22.95 7.04
C TYR A 152 5.52 -22.15 8.16
N SER A 153 4.73 -21.13 7.85
CA SER A 153 4.08 -20.29 8.88
C SER A 153 3.07 -21.10 9.68
N VAL A 154 2.28 -21.94 9.01
CA VAL A 154 1.36 -22.87 9.66
C VAL A 154 2.13 -23.86 10.53
N ALA A 155 3.20 -24.46 10.01
CA ALA A 155 4.03 -25.39 10.77
C ALA A 155 4.62 -24.75 12.04
N LEU A 156 5.12 -23.51 11.94
CA LEU A 156 5.65 -22.76 13.09
C LEU A 156 4.58 -22.46 14.13
N ILE A 157 3.37 -22.05 13.73
CA ILE A 157 2.26 -21.81 14.66
C ILE A 157 1.95 -23.08 15.45
N PHE A 158 1.83 -24.23 14.77
CA PHE A 158 1.62 -25.51 15.44
C PHE A 158 2.79 -25.88 16.37
N ALA A 159 4.03 -25.62 15.95
CA ALA A 159 5.21 -25.86 16.77
C ALA A 159 5.24 -24.98 18.03
N PHE A 160 4.83 -23.70 17.95
CA PHE A 160 4.75 -22.83 19.13
C PHE A 160 3.63 -23.25 20.09
N ILE A 161 2.48 -23.70 19.58
CA ILE A 161 1.33 -24.10 20.42
C ILE A 161 1.54 -25.49 21.04
N PHE A 162 2.03 -26.45 20.26
CA PHE A 162 2.15 -27.87 20.65
C PHE A 162 3.59 -28.30 20.93
N GLY A 163 4.53 -27.36 21.04
CA GLY A 163 5.95 -27.67 21.20
C GLY A 163 6.32 -28.29 22.55
N CYS A 164 5.45 -28.20 23.55
CA CYS A 164 5.67 -28.79 24.87
C CYS A 164 4.63 -29.87 25.18
N HIS A 165 5.08 -30.94 25.84
CA HIS A 165 4.24 -32.01 26.37
C HIS A 165 4.47 -32.18 27.88
N PRO A 166 3.49 -31.82 28.74
CA PRO A 166 2.20 -31.18 28.42
C PRO A 166 2.33 -29.72 27.96
N ILE A 167 1.34 -29.20 27.23
CA ILE A 167 1.34 -27.82 26.70
C ILE A 167 1.59 -26.78 27.82
N GLN A 168 1.08 -27.06 29.02
CA GLN A 168 1.24 -26.21 30.21
C GLN A 168 2.70 -25.99 30.61
N LYS A 169 3.60 -26.91 30.26
CA LYS A 169 5.03 -26.78 30.52
C LYS A 169 5.65 -25.59 29.77
N ALA A 170 5.02 -25.11 28.69
CA ALA A 170 5.50 -23.95 27.95
C ALA A 170 5.50 -22.66 28.79
N TRP A 171 4.60 -22.52 29.76
CA TRP A 171 4.56 -21.36 30.67
C TRP A 171 4.85 -21.70 32.14
N SER A 172 4.77 -22.97 32.53
CA SER A 172 5.08 -23.43 33.89
C SER A 172 6.30 -24.37 33.85
N PRO A 173 7.53 -23.83 33.91
CA PRO A 173 8.76 -24.62 33.73
C PRO A 173 8.97 -25.67 34.83
N ALA A 174 8.34 -25.51 36.00
CA ALA A 174 8.40 -26.46 37.11
C ALA A 174 7.67 -27.80 36.83
N LEU A 175 6.81 -27.86 35.79
CA LEU A 175 6.10 -29.09 35.42
C LEU A 175 7.05 -30.11 34.77
N THR A 176 6.88 -31.38 35.13
CA THR A 176 7.58 -32.50 34.48
C THR A 176 7.08 -32.69 33.05
N GLY A 177 7.98 -33.04 32.13
CA GLY A 177 7.68 -33.15 30.71
C GLY A 177 8.88 -32.75 29.84
N TYR A 178 8.67 -32.66 28.53
CA TYR A 178 9.69 -32.24 27.57
C TYR A 178 9.12 -31.17 26.62
N CYS A 179 10.01 -30.35 26.08
CA CYS A 179 9.70 -29.34 25.08
C CYS A 179 10.68 -29.48 23.92
N ILE A 180 10.23 -29.11 22.73
CA ILE A 180 11.13 -28.92 21.58
C ILE A 180 12.09 -27.75 21.85
N ASP A 181 13.21 -27.74 21.13
CA ASP A 181 14.21 -26.70 21.27
C ASP A 181 13.67 -25.33 20.81
N GLN A 182 13.39 -24.47 21.78
CA GLN A 182 12.92 -23.11 21.53
C GLN A 182 13.95 -22.28 20.77
N TYR A 183 15.25 -22.49 21.04
CA TYR A 183 16.32 -21.81 20.32
C TYR A 183 16.21 -22.09 18.81
N ALA A 184 16.13 -23.37 18.45
CA ALA A 184 15.99 -23.79 17.07
C ALA A 184 14.72 -23.23 16.41
N LEU A 185 13.58 -23.19 17.12
CA LEU A 185 12.35 -22.63 16.58
C LEU A 185 12.43 -21.13 16.27
N TYR A 186 12.94 -20.33 17.19
CA TYR A 186 13.07 -18.89 16.99
C TYR A 186 14.06 -18.56 15.87
N VAL A 187 15.19 -19.27 15.82
CA VAL A 187 16.18 -19.11 14.74
C VAL A 187 15.60 -19.55 13.39
N ALA A 188 14.90 -20.69 13.33
CA ALA A 188 14.24 -21.15 12.11
C ALA A 188 13.22 -20.13 11.59
N THR A 189 12.42 -19.55 12.49
CA THR A 189 11.44 -18.50 12.18
C THR A 189 12.11 -17.28 11.56
N ALA A 190 13.21 -16.81 12.15
CA ALA A 190 13.94 -15.64 11.66
C ALA A 190 14.60 -15.91 10.30
N VAL A 191 15.27 -17.05 10.13
CA VAL A 191 15.96 -17.42 8.89
C VAL A 191 14.98 -17.61 7.74
N LEU A 192 13.88 -18.33 7.94
CA LEU A 192 12.86 -18.54 6.91
C LEU A 192 12.22 -17.21 6.49
N ASN A 193 12.03 -16.28 7.42
CA ASN A 193 11.53 -14.95 7.10
C ASN A 193 12.52 -14.17 6.23
N ILE A 194 13.80 -14.14 6.59
CA ILE A 194 14.84 -13.46 5.81
C ILE A 194 14.93 -14.05 4.39
N ILE A 195 14.96 -15.37 4.25
CA ILE A 195 15.03 -16.05 2.95
C ILE A 195 13.84 -15.65 2.07
N THR A 196 12.62 -15.64 2.64
CA THR A 196 11.43 -15.26 1.87
C THR A 196 11.38 -13.78 1.53
N ASP A 197 11.92 -12.89 2.37
CA ASP A 197 12.05 -11.46 2.05
C ASP A 197 13.02 -11.24 0.90
N VAL A 198 14.18 -11.91 0.91
CA VAL A 198 15.14 -11.88 -0.20
C VAL A 198 14.48 -12.37 -1.49
N ALA A 199 13.73 -13.46 -1.45
CA ALA A 199 13.01 -13.98 -2.62
C ALA A 199 12.01 -12.95 -3.18
N LEU A 200 11.26 -12.25 -2.31
CA LEU A 200 10.31 -11.21 -2.70
C LEU A 200 10.99 -9.98 -3.30
N ILE A 201 12.18 -9.61 -2.81
CA ILE A 201 12.97 -8.48 -3.32
C ILE A 201 13.58 -8.83 -4.68
N LEU A 202 14.07 -10.05 -4.87
CA LEU A 202 14.70 -10.49 -6.12
C LEU A 202 13.68 -10.72 -7.23
N PHE A 203 12.46 -11.16 -6.90
CA PHE A 203 11.41 -11.46 -7.88
C PHE A 203 11.12 -10.33 -8.90
N PRO A 204 10.92 -9.05 -8.50
CA PRO A 204 10.62 -7.98 -9.45
C PRO A 204 11.81 -7.59 -10.34
N ILE A 205 13.08 -7.86 -9.96
CA ILE A 205 14.26 -7.32 -10.66
C ILE A 205 14.31 -7.75 -12.14
N PRO A 206 14.21 -9.04 -12.50
CA PRO A 206 14.28 -9.47 -13.90
C PRO A 206 13.07 -9.01 -14.71
N THR A 207 11.90 -8.95 -14.06
CA THR A 207 10.65 -8.52 -14.72
C THR A 207 10.71 -7.04 -15.09
N VAL A 208 11.36 -6.22 -14.28
CA VAL A 208 11.47 -4.76 -14.50
C VAL A 208 12.52 -4.40 -15.54
N THR A 209 13.59 -5.17 -15.68
CA THR A 209 14.65 -4.90 -16.67
C THR A 209 14.23 -5.30 -18.08
N GLY A 210 13.35 -6.29 -18.22
CA GLY A 210 12.87 -6.77 -19.53
C GLY A 210 11.62 -6.07 -20.08
N LEU A 211 10.84 -5.39 -19.25
CA LEU A 211 9.51 -4.88 -19.63
C LEU A 211 9.46 -3.35 -19.73
N ASN A 212 9.01 -2.84 -20.88
CA ASN A 212 8.76 -1.41 -21.14
C ASN A 212 7.53 -0.91 -20.37
N MET A 213 7.60 -0.95 -19.03
CA MET A 213 6.57 -0.42 -18.15
C MET A 213 6.58 1.12 -18.20
N PRO A 214 5.41 1.79 -18.11
CA PRO A 214 5.36 3.24 -17.99
C PRO A 214 6.20 3.68 -16.78
N THR A 215 6.98 4.74 -16.93
CA THR A 215 7.86 5.33 -15.88
C THR A 215 7.14 5.50 -14.54
N ILE A 216 5.82 5.70 -14.63
CA ILE A 216 4.93 5.78 -13.49
C ILE A 216 4.88 4.45 -12.73
N GLN A 217 4.66 3.29 -13.34
CA GLN A 217 4.68 2.03 -12.57
C GLN A 217 6.09 1.71 -12.04
N LYS A 218 7.12 2.05 -12.81
CA LYS A 218 8.53 1.82 -12.45
C LYS A 218 8.95 2.50 -11.15
N ILE A 219 8.58 3.77 -10.94
CA ILE A 219 8.92 4.50 -9.71
C ILE A 219 8.22 3.88 -8.47
N GLY A 220 7.02 3.30 -8.63
CA GLY A 220 6.23 2.82 -7.49
C GLY A 220 6.81 1.52 -6.97
N LEU A 221 7.24 0.70 -7.91
CA LEU A 221 7.98 -0.51 -7.65
C LEU A 221 9.37 -0.22 -7.05
N LEU A 222 10.04 0.87 -7.46
CA LEU A 222 11.28 1.32 -6.82
C LEU A 222 11.07 1.65 -5.34
N PHE A 223 10.00 2.38 -4.99
CA PHE A 223 9.68 2.66 -3.59
C PHE A 223 9.36 1.39 -2.79
N MET A 224 8.61 0.46 -3.36
CA MET A 224 8.36 -0.84 -2.72
C MET A 224 9.65 -1.62 -2.51
N PHE A 225 10.57 -1.61 -3.49
CA PHE A 225 11.86 -2.25 -3.37
C PHE A 225 12.71 -1.64 -2.25
N MET A 226 12.76 -0.30 -2.15
CA MET A 226 13.48 0.40 -1.08
C MET A 226 12.96 0.01 0.31
N VAL A 227 11.63 -0.01 0.49
CA VAL A 227 11.05 -0.41 1.78
C VAL A 227 11.18 -1.92 2.02
N GLY A 228 11.14 -2.74 0.98
CA GLY A 228 11.47 -4.18 1.05
C GLY A 228 12.91 -4.43 1.52
N CYS A 229 13.88 -3.66 1.02
CA CYS A 229 15.24 -3.71 1.53
C CYS A 229 15.33 -3.28 3.00
N ALA A 230 14.56 -2.27 3.40
CA ALA A 230 14.49 -1.86 4.81
C ALA A 230 13.94 -2.98 5.70
N THR A 231 12.85 -3.68 5.28
CA THR A 231 12.31 -4.82 6.03
C THR A 231 13.33 -5.96 6.16
N LEU A 232 14.11 -6.22 5.11
CA LEU A 232 15.17 -7.23 5.13
C LEU A 232 16.27 -6.86 6.13
N VAL A 233 16.72 -5.60 6.14
CA VAL A 233 17.73 -5.11 7.08
C VAL A 233 17.22 -5.23 8.52
N THR A 234 15.97 -4.84 8.78
CA THR A 234 15.37 -4.99 10.12
C THR A 234 15.29 -6.45 10.55
N GLY A 235 14.98 -7.37 9.64
CA GLY A 235 14.94 -8.81 9.91
C GLY A 235 16.32 -9.40 10.26
N ILE A 236 17.38 -8.94 9.57
CA ILE A 236 18.76 -9.34 9.84
C ILE A 236 19.22 -8.82 11.21
N ILE A 237 18.96 -7.55 11.51
CA ILE A 237 19.34 -6.98 12.80
C ILE A 237 18.58 -7.67 13.93
N ARG A 238 17.28 -7.97 13.74
CA ARG A 238 16.51 -8.76 14.70
C ARG A 238 17.17 -10.11 14.96
N LEU A 239 17.54 -10.85 13.92
CA LEU A 239 18.24 -12.14 14.10
C LEU A 239 19.56 -11.96 14.88
N ALA A 240 20.33 -10.90 14.58
CA ALA A 240 21.56 -10.58 15.31
C ALA A 240 21.32 -10.25 16.79
N THR A 241 20.19 -9.62 17.14
CA THR A 241 19.79 -9.36 18.54
C THR A 241 19.11 -10.55 19.22
N LEU A 242 18.54 -11.47 18.45
CA LEU A 242 17.84 -12.66 18.94
C LEU A 242 18.82 -13.73 19.46
N ILE A 243 19.94 -13.95 18.76
CA ILE A 243 20.97 -14.91 19.17
C ILE A 243 21.52 -14.64 20.58
N PRO A 244 21.96 -13.42 20.94
CA PRO A 244 22.43 -13.13 22.30
C PRO A 244 21.30 -13.22 23.32
N PHE A 245 20.06 -12.85 22.97
CA PHE A 245 18.90 -13.04 23.84
C PHE A 245 18.68 -14.52 24.19
N LEU A 246 18.69 -15.42 23.20
CA LEU A 246 18.45 -16.85 23.43
C LEU A 246 19.57 -17.55 24.22
N ASN A 247 20.78 -16.99 24.24
CA ASN A 247 21.93 -17.52 25.01
C ASN A 247 22.16 -16.76 26.33
N SER A 248 21.36 -15.73 26.62
CA SER A 248 21.55 -14.90 27.81
C SER A 248 21.13 -15.63 29.08
N SER A 249 21.88 -15.42 30.16
CA SER A 249 21.49 -15.82 31.51
C SER A 249 20.37 -14.94 32.10
N ASP A 250 20.08 -13.81 31.46
CA ASP A 250 19.05 -12.85 31.86
C ASP A 250 18.16 -12.47 30.66
N PRO A 251 17.21 -13.38 30.31
CA PRO A 251 16.37 -13.20 29.14
C PRO A 251 15.35 -12.06 29.32
N THR A 252 14.90 -11.78 30.55
CA THR A 252 13.87 -10.76 30.82
C THR A 252 14.38 -9.35 30.57
N TYR A 253 15.67 -9.08 30.80
CA TYR A 253 16.31 -7.82 30.42
C TYR A 253 16.67 -7.79 28.93
N SER A 254 17.25 -8.89 28.43
CA SER A 254 17.80 -8.96 27.06
C SER A 254 16.73 -8.91 25.96
N ILE A 255 15.47 -9.23 26.27
CA ILE A 255 14.36 -9.22 25.31
C ILE A 255 14.03 -7.83 24.73
N GLY A 256 14.39 -6.75 25.43
CA GLY A 256 14.00 -5.40 25.00
C GLY A 256 14.57 -5.00 23.64
N TRP A 257 15.75 -5.49 23.28
CA TRP A 257 16.37 -5.27 21.96
C TRP A 257 15.65 -5.99 20.81
N PRO A 258 15.47 -7.33 20.86
CA PRO A 258 14.75 -8.03 19.80
C PRO A 258 13.28 -7.58 19.70
N ASP A 259 12.62 -7.25 20.81
CA ASP A 259 11.25 -6.74 20.81
C ASP A 259 11.13 -5.39 20.08
N LEU A 260 12.08 -4.48 20.29
CA LEU A 260 12.14 -3.20 19.56
C LEU A 260 12.19 -3.42 18.04
N TRP A 261 13.03 -4.35 17.57
CA TRP A 261 13.11 -4.66 16.14
C TRP A 261 11.86 -5.37 15.62
N ILE A 262 11.22 -6.22 16.41
CA ILE A 262 9.92 -6.83 16.06
C ILE A 262 8.87 -5.74 15.85
N ASN A 263 8.80 -4.73 16.73
CA ASN A 263 7.87 -3.62 16.62
C ASN A 263 8.14 -2.78 15.35
N ILE A 264 9.41 -2.51 15.03
CA ILE A 264 9.80 -1.80 13.80
C ILE A 264 9.39 -2.61 12.56
N GLU A 265 9.75 -3.89 12.52
CA GLU A 265 9.47 -4.81 11.40
C GLU A 265 7.95 -4.93 11.19
N ALA A 266 7.17 -5.12 12.26
CA ALA A 266 5.71 -5.21 12.23
C ALA A 266 5.03 -3.99 11.59
N ASN A 267 5.64 -2.80 11.67
CA ASN A 267 5.11 -1.61 11.01
C ASN A 267 5.52 -1.55 9.53
N PHE A 268 6.77 -1.87 9.22
CA PHE A 268 7.25 -1.84 7.83
C PHE A 268 6.57 -2.86 6.93
N ILE A 269 6.25 -4.05 7.43
CA ILE A 269 5.52 -5.09 6.66
C ILE A 269 4.13 -4.62 6.22
N ILE A 270 3.50 -3.70 6.97
CA ILE A 270 2.20 -3.12 6.64
C ILE A 270 2.37 -1.93 5.67
N ILE A 271 3.38 -1.10 5.91
CA ILE A 271 3.65 0.09 5.08
C ILE A 271 4.04 -0.31 3.65
N CYS A 272 4.91 -1.31 3.48
CA CYS A 272 5.43 -1.74 2.18
C CYS A 272 4.35 -1.98 1.11
N PRO A 273 3.33 -2.84 1.34
CA PRO A 273 2.25 -3.07 0.38
C PRO A 273 1.29 -1.87 0.22
N CYS A 274 1.31 -0.88 1.11
CA CYS A 274 0.47 0.32 1.00
C CYS A 274 1.06 1.41 0.08
N LEU A 275 2.38 1.41 -0.15
CA LEU A 275 3.08 2.47 -0.90
C LEU A 275 2.54 2.73 -2.32
N PRO A 276 2.18 1.71 -3.13
CA PRO A 276 1.65 1.96 -4.48
C PRO A 276 0.35 2.77 -4.49
N PHE A 277 -0.45 2.63 -3.42
CA PHE A 277 -1.74 3.30 -3.30
C PHE A 277 -1.60 4.73 -2.80
N ILE A 278 -0.70 4.97 -1.85
CA ILE A 278 -0.35 6.33 -1.39
C ILE A 278 0.05 7.17 -2.59
N ARG A 279 0.89 6.62 -3.46
CA ARG A 279 1.27 7.30 -4.69
C ARG A 279 0.08 7.57 -5.61
N HIS A 280 -0.78 6.59 -5.83
CA HIS A 280 -1.94 6.75 -6.69
C HIS A 280 -2.86 7.89 -6.19
N LEU A 281 -3.01 8.00 -4.87
CA LEU A 281 -3.73 9.10 -4.23
C LEU A 281 -3.05 10.45 -4.46
N LEU A 282 -1.74 10.55 -4.17
CA LEU A 282 -0.96 11.78 -4.34
C LEU A 282 -1.00 12.30 -5.80
N ARG A 283 -1.00 11.40 -6.79
CA ARG A 283 -1.12 11.78 -8.20
C ARG A 283 -2.45 12.44 -8.53
N ARG A 284 -3.54 12.02 -7.89
CA ARG A 284 -4.88 12.53 -8.17
C ARG A 284 -5.20 13.81 -7.40
N TYR A 285 -4.84 13.88 -6.13
CA TYR A 285 -5.21 14.99 -5.25
C TYR A 285 -4.11 16.05 -5.09
N ALA A 286 -2.84 15.70 -5.32
CA ALA A 286 -1.72 16.62 -5.20
C ALA A 286 -0.67 16.42 -6.32
N PRO A 287 -1.05 16.56 -7.60
CA PRO A 287 -0.13 16.39 -8.74
C PRO A 287 1.07 17.35 -8.69
N ARG A 288 0.95 18.48 -7.97
CA ARG A 288 2.03 19.46 -7.73
C ARG A 288 3.17 18.90 -6.86
N LEU A 289 2.89 18.00 -5.91
CA LEU A 289 3.91 17.39 -5.03
C LEU A 289 4.75 16.32 -5.74
N ILE A 290 4.20 15.66 -6.77
CA ILE A 290 4.90 14.61 -7.54
C ILE A 290 5.75 15.22 -8.68
N GLY A 291 5.65 16.52 -8.94
CA GLY A 291 6.43 17.16 -10.01
C GLY A 291 6.04 16.68 -11.41
N GLU A 292 4.88 16.03 -11.58
CA GLU A 292 4.35 15.56 -12.87
C GLU A 292 3.80 16.70 -13.77
N HIS A 293 4.34 17.91 -13.61
CA HIS A 293 4.42 18.89 -14.69
C HIS A 293 5.76 18.73 -15.40
N SER A 294 6.07 17.54 -15.94
CA SER A 294 7.08 17.52 -16.98
C SER A 294 6.53 18.34 -18.14
N SER A 295 7.31 19.32 -18.58
CA SER A 295 7.06 20.25 -19.68
C SER A 295 6.57 19.58 -20.98
N LEU A 296 6.72 18.26 -21.11
CA LEU A 296 6.26 17.43 -22.22
C LEU A 296 4.74 17.32 -22.35
N ALA A 297 3.98 17.13 -21.26
CA ALA A 297 2.51 17.03 -21.36
C ALA A 297 1.86 18.39 -21.70
N ARG A 298 2.45 19.48 -21.18
CA ARG A 298 2.06 20.85 -21.53
C ARG A 298 2.43 21.18 -22.98
N ARG A 299 3.63 20.79 -23.45
CA ARG A 299 4.03 20.90 -24.87
C ARG A 299 3.15 20.05 -25.80
N TYR A 300 2.70 18.87 -25.38
CA TYR A 300 1.84 18.02 -26.19
C TYR A 300 0.43 18.62 -26.30
N MET A 301 -0.18 19.06 -25.20
CA MET A 301 -1.46 19.79 -25.25
C MET A 301 -1.34 21.13 -26.00
N GLN A 302 -0.23 21.86 -25.84
CA GLN A 302 -0.03 23.14 -26.52
C GLN A 302 0.21 22.97 -28.02
N ASN A 303 0.95 21.95 -28.47
CA ASN A 303 1.06 21.60 -29.88
C ASN A 303 -0.25 21.06 -30.47
N TYR A 304 -1.01 20.27 -29.70
CA TYR A 304 -2.31 19.77 -30.14
C TYR A 304 -3.32 20.91 -30.32
N THR A 305 -3.38 21.82 -29.35
CA THR A 305 -4.27 23.00 -29.40
C THR A 305 -3.84 23.96 -30.52
N TYR A 306 -2.53 24.22 -30.68
CA TYR A 306 -1.99 25.06 -31.74
C TYR A 306 -2.26 24.49 -33.14
N ASN A 307 -2.04 23.19 -33.35
CA ASN A 307 -2.34 22.53 -34.62
C ASN A 307 -3.84 22.50 -34.91
N TYR A 308 -4.70 22.26 -33.91
CA TYR A 308 -6.16 22.30 -34.07
C TYR A 308 -6.67 23.69 -34.45
N THR A 309 -6.16 24.76 -33.81
CA THR A 309 -6.51 26.13 -34.23
C THR A 309 -6.02 26.45 -35.64
N ARG A 310 -4.83 25.98 -36.03
CA ARG A 310 -4.23 26.20 -37.36
C ARG A 310 -4.95 25.41 -38.45
N GLU A 311 -5.40 24.20 -38.17
CA GLU A 311 -6.26 23.41 -39.06
C GLU A 311 -7.65 24.04 -39.19
N SER A 312 -8.25 24.53 -38.10
CA SER A 312 -9.55 25.20 -38.17
C SER A 312 -9.49 26.51 -38.98
N THR A 313 -8.39 27.27 -38.92
CA THR A 313 -8.21 28.48 -39.73
C THR A 313 -7.83 28.18 -41.19
N ARG A 314 -7.19 27.03 -41.47
CA ARG A 314 -6.95 26.58 -42.85
C ARG A 314 -8.21 25.99 -43.49
N ALA A 315 -8.99 25.21 -42.74
CA ALA A 315 -10.26 24.63 -43.17
C ALA A 315 -11.32 25.72 -43.40
N ARG A 316 -11.34 26.78 -42.58
CA ARG A 316 -12.26 27.92 -42.78
C ARG A 316 -11.87 28.85 -43.93
N ARG A 317 -10.71 28.66 -44.59
CA ARG A 317 -10.23 29.56 -45.67
C ARG A 317 -10.24 28.97 -47.08
N LYS A 318 -10.69 27.73 -47.31
CA LYS A 318 -10.78 27.21 -48.69
C LYS A 318 -11.89 26.17 -48.88
N GLU A 319 -13.13 26.63 -48.94
CA GLU A 319 -14.23 25.85 -49.54
C GLU A 319 -14.83 26.50 -50.81
N GLY A 320 -14.46 27.75 -51.15
CA GLY A 320 -14.96 28.43 -52.36
C GLY A 320 -13.91 28.97 -53.33
N LEU A 321 -12.61 28.97 -52.95
CA LEU A 321 -11.59 29.63 -53.77
C LEU A 321 -11.09 28.77 -54.94
N THR A 322 -11.18 27.44 -54.83
CA THR A 322 -10.81 26.51 -55.90
C THR A 322 -11.89 26.38 -56.97
N GLN A 323 -13.18 26.51 -56.61
CA GLN A 323 -14.27 26.51 -57.58
C GLN A 323 -14.29 27.78 -58.44
N LEU A 324 -14.09 28.96 -57.84
CA LEU A 324 -14.01 30.23 -58.59
C LEU A 324 -12.84 30.26 -59.59
N GLN A 325 -11.70 29.64 -59.24
CA GLN A 325 -10.56 29.55 -60.17
C GLN A 325 -10.86 28.63 -61.35
N ILE A 326 -11.57 27.52 -61.12
CA ILE A 326 -12.01 26.58 -62.17
C ILE A 326 -13.08 27.23 -63.08
N GLU A 327 -14.01 28.02 -62.52
CA GLU A 327 -15.03 28.74 -63.29
C GLU A 327 -14.46 29.87 -64.16
N ILE A 328 -13.39 30.54 -63.71
CA ILE A 328 -12.68 31.56 -64.50
C ILE A 328 -11.91 30.91 -65.66
N GLU A 329 -11.25 29.77 -65.43
CA GLU A 329 -10.53 29.01 -66.47
C GLU A 329 -11.48 28.43 -67.54
N LEU A 330 -12.71 28.09 -67.16
CA LEU A 330 -13.76 27.64 -68.08
C LEU A 330 -14.41 28.79 -68.86
N ALA A 331 -14.48 30.00 -68.29
CA ALA A 331 -15.01 31.19 -68.97
C ALA A 331 -14.02 31.78 -69.99
N GLU A 332 -12.71 31.63 -69.77
CA GLU A 332 -11.65 32.16 -70.64
C GLU A 332 -11.45 31.32 -71.92
N ASN A 333 -11.90 30.06 -71.93
CA ASN A 333 -11.79 29.13 -73.08
C ASN A 333 -12.94 29.19 -74.11
N GLY A 334 -13.77 30.25 -74.07
CA GLY A 334 -14.46 30.75 -75.27
C GLY A 334 -15.56 29.86 -75.86
N ASN A 335 -16.80 30.04 -75.40
CA ASN A 335 -17.96 30.37 -76.26
C ASN A 335 -19.26 30.30 -75.45
N VAL A 336 -19.65 31.36 -74.74
CA VAL A 336 -21.05 31.81 -74.62
C VAL A 336 -21.05 33.27 -74.14
N LYS A 337 -21.74 34.15 -74.87
CA LYS A 337 -22.04 35.54 -74.45
C LYS A 337 -22.91 35.52 -73.20
N ILE A 338 -22.43 36.10 -72.10
CA ILE A 338 -23.23 36.33 -70.90
C ILE A 338 -24.14 37.55 -71.16
N VAL A 339 -25.40 37.29 -71.51
CA VAL A 339 -26.48 38.25 -71.25
C VAL A 339 -27.06 37.87 -69.90
N LYS A 340 -26.78 38.66 -68.87
CA LYS A 340 -27.43 38.52 -67.56
C LYS A 340 -28.52 39.57 -67.46
N GLU A 341 -29.74 39.17 -67.80
CA GLU A 341 -30.94 39.91 -67.46
C GLU A 341 -31.17 39.78 -65.95
N ILE A 342 -31.49 40.91 -65.32
CA ILE A 342 -31.55 41.07 -63.88
C ILE A 342 -32.98 40.79 -63.42
N GLN A 343 -33.18 39.80 -62.56
CA GLN A 343 -34.41 39.60 -61.79
C GLN A 343 -34.04 39.68 -60.31
N TRP A 344 -34.53 40.73 -59.64
CA TRP A 344 -34.50 40.85 -58.18
C TRP A 344 -35.84 40.34 -57.66
N GLU A 345 -35.85 39.29 -56.84
CA GLU A 345 -37.02 38.94 -56.05
C GLU A 345 -36.71 39.14 -54.57
N VAL A 346 -37.41 40.12 -54.00
CA VAL A 346 -37.29 40.59 -52.63
C VAL A 346 -37.98 39.60 -51.71
N THR A 347 -37.26 39.03 -50.75
CA THR A 347 -37.88 38.40 -49.58
C THR A 347 -37.58 39.22 -48.34
N THR A 348 -38.64 39.88 -47.86
CA THR A 348 -38.67 40.62 -46.60
C THR A 348 -38.68 39.66 -45.42
N GLU A 349 -37.62 39.64 -44.63
CA GLU A 349 -37.68 39.24 -43.22
C GLU A 349 -37.95 40.49 -42.39
N VAL A 350 -39.12 40.56 -41.74
CA VAL A 350 -39.35 41.50 -40.64
C VAL A 350 -39.46 40.67 -39.37
N THR A 351 -38.34 40.61 -38.67
CA THR A 351 -38.28 40.43 -37.21
C THR A 351 -39.05 41.57 -36.56
N THR A 352 -39.72 41.32 -35.42
CA THR A 352 -39.53 42.16 -34.23
C THR A 352 -40.34 41.65 -33.04
N ALA A 353 -39.61 41.42 -31.95
CA ALA A 353 -40.13 41.69 -30.61
C ALA A 353 -40.44 43.19 -30.51
N VAL A 354 -41.57 43.59 -29.92
CA VAL A 354 -41.67 44.91 -29.29
C VAL A 354 -42.61 44.89 -28.08
N HIS A 355 -42.06 45.43 -27.00
CA HIS A 355 -42.74 45.87 -25.79
C HIS A 355 -43.55 47.14 -26.09
N GLY A 356 -44.79 47.23 -25.62
CA GLY A 356 -45.42 48.51 -25.26
C GLY A 356 -46.53 49.02 -26.18
N HIS A 357 -47.74 49.04 -25.60
CA HIS A 357 -48.82 50.02 -25.74
C HIS A 357 -49.29 50.47 -27.13
N GLY A 358 -50.59 50.22 -27.38
CA GLY A 358 -51.48 51.21 -28.00
C GLY A 358 -52.24 50.74 -29.23
N SER A 359 -53.56 50.56 -29.04
CA SER A 359 -54.69 50.63 -29.98
C SER A 359 -54.72 49.80 -31.26
N GLU A 360 -55.81 49.02 -31.35
CA GLU A 360 -56.75 48.90 -32.49
C GLU A 360 -56.18 48.50 -33.86
N ALA A 361 -56.75 47.56 -34.61
CA ALA A 361 -57.94 46.73 -34.49
C ALA A 361 -57.82 45.67 -35.61
N GLU A 362 -58.54 44.56 -35.43
CA GLU A 362 -59.27 43.84 -36.49
C GLU A 362 -58.47 43.30 -37.72
N MET A 363 -58.68 42.09 -38.25
CA MET A 363 -59.81 41.18 -38.14
C MET A 363 -59.52 39.92 -38.98
N ASN A 364 -59.89 38.77 -38.40
CA ASN A 364 -60.41 37.53 -39.00
C ASN A 364 -59.60 36.64 -39.97
N ARG A 365 -59.56 35.35 -39.56
CA ARG A 365 -60.00 34.12 -40.28
C ARG A 365 -59.16 33.68 -41.49
N HIS A 366 -59.07 32.40 -41.89
CA HIS A 366 -59.75 31.13 -41.62
C HIS A 366 -58.74 30.04 -42.11
N SER A 367 -58.36 29.04 -41.31
CA SER A 367 -58.77 27.62 -41.37
C SER A 367 -58.39 26.75 -42.61
N ALA A 368 -58.18 25.46 -42.30
CA ALA A 368 -58.12 24.23 -43.12
C ALA A 368 -56.72 23.84 -43.63
N ILE A 369 -56.04 22.83 -43.07
CA ILE A 369 -56.25 21.35 -43.19
C ILE A 369 -56.23 20.90 -44.65
N PHE A 370 -55.22 20.12 -45.05
CA PHE A 370 -55.40 18.85 -45.79
C PHE A 370 -54.13 17.98 -45.70
N ARG A 371 -54.39 16.68 -45.57
CA ARG A 371 -53.47 15.52 -45.50
C ARG A 371 -53.13 15.06 -46.92
N GLY A 372 -52.01 14.37 -47.10
CA GLY A 372 -51.82 13.50 -48.28
C GLY A 372 -50.35 13.12 -48.54
N ASP A 373 -50.04 11.90 -48.10
CA ASP A 373 -48.97 10.94 -48.46
C ASP A 373 -47.49 11.31 -48.37
#